data_AF-A0A926ZYI6-F1
#
_entry.id   AF-A0A926ZYI6-F1
#
_cell.length_a   1.000
_cell.length_b   1.000
_cell.length_c   1.000
_cell.angle_alpha   90.00
_cell.angle_beta   90.00
_cell.angle_gamma   90.00
#
_symmetry.space_group_name_H-M   'P 1'
#
loop_
_entity.id
_entity.type
_entity.pdbx_description
1 polymer ?
#
loop_
_entity_poly.entity_id
_entity_poly.type
_entity_poly.pdbx_seq_one_letter_code
_entity_poly.pdbx_strand_id
1 'polypeptide(L)'
;MFPASVNRPIDDHLKNIVTKIETENPSLSVFAARQFRYSLCQNTVELTIKEPRQLNVLEEFIIRAGIEFETPPTADELASILGLDSVFVHSTISTLQSLQTLAVKSPITVTAEGRLFYERGTVPQPPYAVQIFAITDSLNEQLSFQSESLNDVIVNLPDLATFLNIEQKINQLSSLKLAEIQQFIQDASLKFHIPEEGKIVTAFKVIPPSKLFWKTISLFVIFDVIEDKLNIQIRSGKRILETASTRVSSLLNEGKISLQSLCDLSNEIINSAREAILKQRNS
;
A
#
# COMPACT_ATOMS: atom_id res chain seq x y z
N MET A 1 25.52 -19.61 29.67
CA MET A 1 25.94 -18.19 29.78
C MET A 1 27.20 -18.06 28.94
N PHE A 2 27.17 -17.26 27.87
CA PHE A 2 28.30 -17.10 26.95
C PHE A 2 29.63 -16.84 27.69
N PRO A 3 30.78 -17.35 27.21
CA PRO A 3 32.06 -16.87 27.70
C PRO A 3 32.21 -15.39 27.35
N ALA A 4 32.55 -14.57 28.33
CA ALA A 4 32.72 -13.12 28.21
C ALA A 4 33.87 -12.68 27.27
N SER A 5 34.55 -13.61 26.60
CA SER A 5 35.77 -13.35 25.82
C SER A 5 35.57 -13.20 24.31
N VAL A 6 34.35 -13.40 23.78
CA VAL A 6 34.08 -13.13 22.35
C VAL A 6 33.32 -11.80 22.25
N ASN A 7 34.03 -10.74 21.89
CA ASN A 7 33.44 -9.46 21.50
C ASN A 7 32.60 -9.67 20.23
N ARG A 8 31.31 -10.01 20.41
CA ARG A 8 30.37 -10.17 19.31
C ARG A 8 30.10 -8.79 18.69
N PRO A 9 30.17 -8.64 17.34
CA PRO A 9 29.83 -7.39 16.67
C PRO A 9 28.30 -7.21 16.70
N ILE A 10 27.81 -6.70 17.84
CA ILE A 10 26.41 -6.42 18.11
C ILE A 10 26.27 -4.91 18.30
N ASP A 11 25.49 -4.31 17.42
CA ASP A 11 25.07 -2.91 17.50
C ASP A 11 24.37 -2.64 18.86
N ASP A 12 24.76 -1.55 19.51
CA ASP A 12 24.25 -1.16 20.83
C ASP A 12 22.72 -1.06 20.85
N HIS A 13 22.12 -0.62 19.75
CA HIS A 13 20.66 -0.48 19.62
C HIS A 13 19.93 -1.83 19.57
N LEU A 14 20.63 -2.93 19.32
CA LEU A 14 20.05 -4.27 19.16
C LEU A 14 20.25 -5.18 20.37
N LYS A 15 21.06 -4.77 21.35
CA LYS A 15 21.37 -5.57 22.57
C LYS A 15 20.12 -6.12 23.26
N ASN A 16 19.08 -5.29 23.44
CA ASN A 16 17.83 -5.73 24.07
C ASN A 16 17.10 -6.82 23.27
N ILE A 17 17.14 -6.73 21.94
CA ILE A 17 16.52 -7.73 21.06
C ILE A 17 17.32 -9.03 21.10
N VAL A 18 18.66 -8.94 21.09
CA VAL A 18 19.55 -10.09 21.22
C VAL A 18 19.27 -10.84 22.52
N THR A 19 19.30 -10.15 23.67
CA THR A 19 19.00 -10.77 24.97
C THR A 19 17.65 -11.47 24.96
N LYS A 20 16.65 -10.84 24.34
CA LYS A 20 15.31 -11.42 24.22
C LYS A 20 15.31 -12.72 23.40
N ILE A 21 15.96 -12.73 22.23
CA ILE A 21 16.06 -13.93 21.37
C ILE A 21 16.68 -15.10 22.14
N GLU A 22 17.81 -14.87 22.80
CA GLU A 22 18.57 -15.91 23.51
C GLU A 22 17.86 -16.38 24.80
N THR A 23 17.09 -15.50 25.45
CA THR A 23 16.32 -15.87 26.65
C THR A 23 15.06 -16.66 26.32
N GLU A 24 14.35 -16.25 25.26
CA GLU A 24 13.11 -16.93 24.84
C GLU A 24 13.40 -18.27 24.15
N ASN A 25 14.56 -18.40 23.51
CA ASN A 25 14.98 -19.62 22.81
C ASN A 25 16.40 -20.00 23.25
N PRO A 26 16.56 -20.79 24.31
CA PRO A 26 17.88 -21.17 24.83
C PRO A 26 18.76 -21.97 23.86
N SER A 27 18.16 -22.53 22.80
CA SER A 27 18.86 -23.21 21.71
C SER A 27 19.44 -22.26 20.65
N LEU A 28 19.11 -20.96 20.72
CA LEU A 28 19.56 -19.95 19.77
C LEU A 28 20.63 -19.06 20.38
N SER A 29 21.57 -18.66 19.54
CA SER A 29 22.74 -17.90 19.94
C SER A 29 23.05 -16.84 18.89
N VAL A 30 23.07 -15.56 19.25
CA VAL A 30 23.29 -14.48 18.28
C VAL A 30 24.78 -14.20 18.14
N PHE A 31 25.30 -14.30 16.92
CA PHE A 31 26.73 -14.12 16.63
C PHE A 31 27.06 -12.68 16.26
N ALA A 32 26.16 -12.03 15.53
CA ALA A 32 26.23 -10.61 15.20
C ALA A 32 24.84 -10.02 15.03
N ALA A 33 24.76 -8.71 15.24
CA ALA A 33 23.56 -7.95 14.92
C ALA A 33 23.97 -6.55 14.46
N ARG A 34 23.44 -6.09 13.32
CA ARG A 34 23.76 -4.77 12.76
C ARG A 34 22.54 -4.10 12.17
N GLN A 35 22.44 -2.78 12.31
CA GLN A 35 21.43 -2.00 11.62
C GLN A 35 21.90 -1.55 10.23
N PHE A 36 20.98 -1.58 9.28
CA PHE A 36 21.17 -1.06 7.93
C PHE A 36 20.00 -0.15 7.56
N ARG A 37 20.21 0.67 6.54
CA ARG A 37 19.11 1.28 5.80
C ARG A 37 18.90 0.57 4.47
N TYR A 38 17.68 0.62 3.97
CA TYR A 38 17.35 0.28 2.59
C TYR A 38 16.30 1.26 2.08
N SER A 39 16.18 1.40 0.76
CA SER A 39 15.22 2.31 0.15
C SER A 39 13.94 1.59 -0.28
N LEU A 40 12.81 2.25 -0.03
CA LEU A 40 11.55 2.01 -0.68
C LEU A 40 11.39 3.00 -1.83
N CYS A 41 10.79 2.56 -2.93
CA CYS A 41 10.43 3.44 -4.04
C CYS A 41 8.93 3.75 -3.98
N GLN A 42 8.57 5.02 -4.02
CA GLN A 42 7.19 5.48 -4.06
C GLN A 42 6.90 6.13 -5.42
N ASN A 43 5.81 5.71 -6.05
CA ASN A 43 5.29 6.30 -7.27
C ASN A 43 3.93 6.92 -6.99
N THR A 44 3.68 8.12 -7.52
CA THR A 44 2.33 8.68 -7.53
C THR A 44 1.53 8.03 -8.65
N VAL A 45 0.32 7.59 -8.34
CA VAL A 45 -0.60 6.97 -9.29
C VAL A 45 -1.87 7.78 -9.29
N GLU A 46 -2.23 8.33 -10.45
CA GLU A 46 -3.53 8.95 -10.63
C GLU A 46 -4.50 7.93 -11.20
N LEU A 47 -5.63 7.78 -10.52
CA LEU A 47 -6.75 6.93 -10.89
C LEU A 47 -7.83 7.79 -11.53
N THR A 48 -8.43 7.30 -12.60
CA THR A 48 -9.69 7.83 -13.12
C THR A 48 -10.84 7.00 -12.55
N ILE A 49 -11.73 7.64 -11.81
CA ILE A 49 -12.87 7.01 -11.13
C ILE A 49 -14.14 7.44 -11.83
N LYS A 50 -14.99 6.46 -12.14
CA LYS A 50 -16.38 6.67 -12.56
C LYS A 50 -17.27 6.12 -11.47
N GLU A 51 -18.12 6.97 -10.90
CA GLU A 51 -19.13 6.56 -9.92
C GLU A 51 -20.41 7.38 -10.10
N PRO A 52 -21.57 6.85 -9.70
CA PRO A 52 -22.78 7.64 -9.62
C PRO A 52 -22.72 8.63 -8.45
N ARG A 53 -23.39 9.78 -8.58
CA ARG A 53 -23.63 10.69 -7.45
C ARG A 53 -25.08 10.60 -6.99
N GLN A 54 -25.32 10.96 -5.74
CA GLN A 54 -26.68 11.11 -5.22
C GLN A 54 -27.40 12.26 -5.94
N LEU A 55 -28.71 12.09 -6.14
CA LEU A 55 -29.60 13.18 -6.51
C LEU A 55 -29.53 14.26 -5.44
N ASN A 56 -29.46 15.52 -5.86
CA ASN A 56 -29.69 16.61 -4.93
C ASN A 56 -31.20 16.81 -4.71
N VAL A 57 -31.54 17.54 -3.65
CA VAL A 57 -32.94 17.76 -3.23
C VAL A 57 -33.78 18.36 -4.36
N LEU A 58 -33.26 19.35 -5.10
CA LEU A 58 -34.01 19.99 -6.19
C LEU A 58 -34.21 19.03 -7.37
N GLU A 59 -33.18 18.28 -7.75
CA GLU A 59 -33.27 17.28 -8.81
C GLU A 59 -34.32 16.21 -8.48
N GLU A 60 -34.32 15.74 -7.23
CA GLU A 60 -35.32 14.80 -6.74
C GLU A 60 -36.73 15.40 -6.86
N PHE A 61 -36.94 16.63 -6.39
CA PHE A 61 -38.24 17.31 -6.52
C PHE A 61 -38.69 17.50 -7.97
N ILE A 62 -37.79 17.87 -8.87
CA ILE A 62 -38.10 18.03 -10.30
C ILE A 62 -38.53 16.69 -10.91
N ILE A 63 -37.80 15.61 -10.62
CA ILE A 63 -38.13 14.28 -11.13
C ILE A 63 -39.46 13.80 -10.54
N ARG A 64 -39.67 13.97 -9.23
CA ARG A 64 -40.93 13.66 -8.55
C ARG A 64 -42.10 14.42 -9.12
N ALA A 65 -41.95 15.72 -9.40
CA ALA A 65 -42.98 16.51 -10.04
C ALA A 65 -43.39 15.94 -11.41
N GLY A 66 -42.44 15.45 -12.19
CA GLY A 66 -42.72 14.77 -13.46
C GLY A 66 -43.32 13.37 -13.35
N ILE A 67 -43.32 12.75 -12.16
CA ILE A 67 -43.84 11.40 -11.89
C ILE A 67 -45.19 11.44 -11.15
N GLU A 68 -45.31 12.29 -10.13
CA GLU A 68 -46.36 12.25 -9.12
C GLU A 68 -47.52 13.22 -9.43
N PHE A 69 -47.27 14.32 -10.16
CA PHE A 69 -48.37 15.20 -10.55
C PHE A 69 -49.21 14.59 -11.67
N GLU A 70 -50.54 14.66 -11.55
CA GLU A 70 -51.49 14.19 -12.57
C GLU A 70 -51.25 14.88 -13.92
N THR A 71 -50.92 16.18 -13.88
CA THR A 71 -50.42 16.94 -15.03
C THR A 71 -49.02 17.44 -14.70
N PRO A 72 -47.97 16.96 -15.39
CA PRO A 72 -46.61 17.41 -15.12
C PRO A 72 -46.47 18.92 -15.32
N PRO A 73 -45.80 19.64 -14.40
CA PRO A 73 -45.64 21.08 -14.50
C PRO A 73 -44.58 21.46 -15.55
N THR A 74 -44.63 22.71 -16.00
CA THR A 74 -43.52 23.39 -16.67
C THR A 74 -42.48 23.86 -15.66
N ALA A 75 -41.30 24.27 -16.14
CA ALA A 75 -40.22 24.79 -15.29
C ALA A 75 -40.65 26.04 -14.50
N ASP A 76 -41.37 26.98 -15.13
CA ASP A 76 -41.81 28.23 -14.51
C ASP A 76 -42.92 28.00 -13.47
N GLU A 77 -43.85 27.09 -13.75
CA GLU A 77 -44.87 26.68 -12.78
C GLU A 77 -44.24 26.03 -11.56
N LEU A 78 -43.29 25.11 -11.77
CA LEU A 78 -42.58 24.45 -10.67
C LEU A 78 -41.75 25.45 -9.84
N ALA A 79 -41.07 26.40 -10.50
CA ALA A 79 -40.35 27.48 -9.82
C ALA A 79 -41.29 28.32 -8.95
N SER A 80 -42.46 28.68 -9.49
CA SER A 80 -43.48 29.43 -8.74
C SER A 80 -44.05 28.64 -7.56
N ILE A 81 -44.27 27.33 -7.71
CA ILE A 81 -44.77 26.46 -6.62
C ILE A 81 -43.74 26.37 -5.49
N LEU A 82 -42.47 26.25 -5.83
CA LEU A 82 -41.37 26.10 -4.87
C LEU A 82 -40.87 27.44 -4.29
N GLY A 83 -41.32 28.57 -4.83
CA GLY A 83 -40.83 29.90 -4.45
C GLY A 83 -39.34 30.11 -4.80
N LEU A 84 -38.87 29.46 -5.87
CA LEU A 84 -37.49 29.52 -6.34
C LEU A 84 -37.35 30.43 -7.57
N ASP A 85 -36.13 30.91 -7.81
CA ASP A 85 -35.79 31.60 -9.06
C ASP A 85 -35.95 30.62 -10.24
N SER A 86 -36.71 31.02 -11.28
CA SER A 86 -36.96 30.18 -12.46
C SER A 86 -35.67 29.83 -13.20
N VAL A 87 -34.66 30.71 -13.21
CA VAL A 87 -33.36 30.45 -13.83
C VAL A 87 -32.69 29.21 -13.21
N PHE A 88 -32.83 29.03 -11.90
CA PHE A 88 -32.25 27.90 -11.19
C PHE A 88 -32.97 26.58 -11.52
N VAL A 89 -34.29 26.61 -11.64
CA VAL A 89 -35.08 25.43 -12.03
C VAL A 89 -34.83 25.04 -13.48
N HIS A 90 -34.79 26.01 -14.41
CA HIS A 90 -34.45 25.78 -15.82
C HIS A 90 -33.06 25.18 -16.01
N SER A 91 -32.06 25.69 -15.29
CA SER A 91 -30.68 25.16 -15.38
C SER A 91 -30.57 23.73 -14.84
N THR A 92 -31.29 23.42 -13.76
CA THR A 92 -31.35 22.07 -13.20
C THR A 92 -32.06 21.09 -14.16
N ILE A 93 -33.18 21.48 -14.75
CA ILE A 93 -33.88 20.69 -15.79
C ILE A 93 -32.97 20.44 -16.99
N SER A 94 -32.27 21.47 -17.47
CA SER A 94 -31.32 21.34 -18.58
C SER A 94 -30.21 20.34 -18.27
N THR A 95 -29.71 20.35 -17.03
CA THR A 95 -28.71 19.37 -16.56
C THR A 95 -29.28 17.96 -16.57
N LEU A 96 -30.47 17.74 -16.00
CA LEU A 96 -31.13 16.44 -16.00
C LEU A 96 -31.48 15.94 -17.41
N GLN A 97 -31.78 16.84 -18.35
CA GLN A 97 -31.98 16.51 -19.77
C GLN A 97 -30.68 16.06 -20.44
N SER A 98 -29.56 16.73 -20.17
CA SER A 98 -28.24 16.32 -20.69
C SER A 98 -27.80 14.95 -20.17
N LEU A 99 -28.23 14.60 -18.95
CA LEU A 99 -28.03 13.28 -18.35
C LEU A 99 -29.06 12.25 -18.83
N GLN A 100 -29.98 12.63 -19.72
CA GLN A 100 -31.08 11.83 -20.23
C GLN A 100 -32.05 11.33 -19.15
N THR A 101 -32.05 11.95 -17.96
CA THR A 101 -33.02 11.71 -16.89
C THR A 101 -34.39 12.30 -17.25
N LEU A 102 -34.41 13.43 -17.96
CA LEU A 102 -35.60 14.08 -18.49
C LEU A 102 -35.56 14.16 -20.02
N ALA A 103 -36.71 14.13 -20.67
CA ALA A 103 -36.82 14.41 -22.11
C ALA A 103 -36.64 15.90 -22.39
N VAL A 104 -36.07 16.24 -23.56
CA VAL A 104 -35.88 17.63 -24.03
C VAL A 104 -37.19 18.21 -24.55
N LYS A 105 -38.20 18.32 -23.68
CA LYS A 105 -39.51 18.89 -23.99
C LYS A 105 -40.19 19.43 -22.73
N SER A 106 -41.23 20.25 -22.94
CA SER A 106 -42.13 20.75 -21.91
C SER A 106 -43.53 20.15 -22.14
N PRO A 107 -44.29 19.79 -21.08
CA PRO A 107 -43.95 19.87 -19.66
C PRO A 107 -42.91 18.81 -19.23
N ILE A 108 -42.41 18.92 -17.99
CA ILE A 108 -41.35 18.06 -17.43
C ILE A 108 -41.74 16.58 -17.61
N THR A 109 -40.96 15.85 -18.40
CA THR A 109 -41.23 14.43 -18.71
C THR A 109 -40.02 13.59 -18.36
N VAL A 110 -40.19 12.64 -17.43
CA VAL A 110 -39.13 11.72 -17.00
C VAL A 110 -38.99 10.56 -18.00
N THR A 111 -37.75 10.23 -18.38
CA THR A 111 -37.43 9.11 -19.28
C THR A 111 -37.51 7.76 -18.55
N ALA A 112 -37.38 6.65 -19.27
CA ALA A 112 -37.29 5.33 -18.63
C ALA A 112 -36.02 5.22 -17.77
N GLU A 113 -34.89 5.68 -18.29
CA GLU A 113 -33.61 5.74 -17.58
C GLU A 113 -33.69 6.66 -16.36
N GLY A 114 -34.37 7.80 -16.49
CA GLY A 114 -34.56 8.74 -15.39
C GLY A 114 -35.37 8.17 -14.23
N ARG A 115 -36.35 7.30 -14.51
CA ARG A 115 -37.07 6.56 -13.46
C ARG A 115 -36.15 5.59 -12.72
N LEU A 116 -35.30 4.86 -13.43
CA LEU A 116 -34.33 3.95 -12.81
C LEU A 116 -33.32 4.71 -11.94
N PHE A 117 -32.86 5.88 -12.39
CA PHE A 117 -32.00 6.77 -11.60
C PHE A 117 -32.67 7.27 -10.33
N TYR A 118 -33.95 7.69 -10.44
CA TYR A 118 -34.75 8.10 -9.30
C TYR A 118 -34.97 6.98 -8.29
N GLU A 119 -35.34 5.77 -8.73
CA GLU A 119 -35.51 4.60 -7.86
C GLU A 119 -34.21 4.23 -7.12
N ARG A 120 -33.05 4.49 -7.73
CA ARG A 120 -31.73 4.27 -7.13
C ARG A 120 -31.21 5.47 -6.33
N GLY A 121 -31.93 6.61 -6.33
CA GLY A 121 -31.48 7.85 -5.71
C GLY A 121 -30.24 8.49 -6.34
N THR A 122 -29.82 8.07 -7.54
CA THR A 122 -28.50 8.42 -8.09
C THR A 122 -28.53 8.78 -9.57
N VAL A 123 -27.61 9.63 -10.01
CA VAL A 123 -27.39 10.01 -11.42
C VAL A 123 -25.93 9.85 -11.83
N PRO A 124 -25.64 9.70 -13.15
CA PRO A 124 -24.27 9.64 -13.63
C PRO A 124 -23.47 10.89 -13.27
N GLN A 125 -22.22 10.71 -12.84
CA GLN A 125 -21.24 11.78 -12.70
C GLN A 125 -20.15 11.62 -13.77
N PRO A 126 -19.61 12.72 -14.32
CA PRO A 126 -18.41 12.67 -15.13
C PRO A 126 -17.25 12.01 -14.36
N PRO A 127 -16.41 11.20 -15.01
CA PRO A 127 -15.25 10.62 -14.36
C PRO A 127 -14.32 11.70 -13.79
N TYR A 128 -13.73 11.44 -12.64
CA TYR A 128 -12.82 12.36 -11.96
C TYR A 128 -11.51 11.66 -11.58
N ALA A 129 -10.48 12.46 -11.34
CA ALA A 129 -9.15 11.95 -11.04
C ALA A 129 -8.85 12.02 -9.52
N VAL A 130 -8.19 10.98 -8.99
CA VAL A 130 -7.69 10.93 -7.61
C VAL A 130 -6.26 10.40 -7.61
N GLN A 131 -5.41 10.91 -6.71
CA GLN A 131 -4.05 10.41 -6.55
C GLN A 131 -3.91 9.50 -5.34
N ILE A 132 -3.17 8.41 -5.53
CA ILE A 132 -2.71 7.51 -4.48
C ILE A 132 -1.22 7.20 -4.69
N PHE A 133 -0.62 6.47 -3.76
CA PHE A 133 0.79 6.13 -3.79
C PHE A 133 1.00 4.62 -3.88
N ALA A 134 1.80 4.20 -4.85
CA ALA A 134 2.29 2.84 -4.95
C ALA A 134 3.67 2.74 -4.30
N ILE A 135 3.83 1.82 -3.34
CA ILE A 135 5.06 1.57 -2.60
C ILE A 135 5.67 0.26 -3.07
N THR A 136 6.90 0.36 -3.54
CA THR A 136 7.72 -0.72 -4.05
C THR A 136 8.80 -1.06 -3.02
N ASP A 137 8.68 -2.22 -2.38
CA ASP A 137 9.65 -2.76 -1.41
C ASP A 137 10.47 -3.89 -2.07
N SER A 138 11.64 -3.55 -2.60
CA SER A 138 12.52 -4.50 -3.32
C SER A 138 13.18 -5.54 -2.41
N LEU A 139 13.20 -5.30 -1.10
CA LEU A 139 13.78 -6.21 -0.12
C LEU A 139 12.78 -7.31 0.26
N ASN A 140 11.50 -6.95 0.39
CA ASN A 140 10.40 -7.90 0.65
C ASN A 140 9.68 -8.38 -0.60
N GLU A 141 10.06 -7.88 -1.78
CA GLU A 141 9.44 -8.18 -3.08
C GLU A 141 7.94 -7.89 -3.09
N GLN A 142 7.56 -6.78 -2.44
CA GLN A 142 6.18 -6.39 -2.26
C GLN A 142 5.86 -5.08 -2.99
N LEU A 143 4.70 -5.06 -3.64
CA LEU A 143 4.04 -3.85 -4.10
C LEU A 143 2.79 -3.62 -3.25
N SER A 144 2.61 -2.41 -2.73
CA SER A 144 1.41 -2.01 -1.99
C SER A 144 0.92 -0.64 -2.41
N PHE A 145 -0.32 -0.31 -2.07
CA PHE A 145 -0.94 0.98 -2.36
C PHE A 145 -1.47 1.61 -1.08
N GLN A 146 -1.37 2.94 -0.99
CA GLN A 146 -1.85 3.73 0.14
C GLN A 146 -2.30 5.12 -0.31
N SER A 147 -3.23 5.72 0.45
CA SER A 147 -3.75 7.06 0.15
C SER A 147 -2.78 8.19 0.53
N GLU A 148 -1.92 7.95 1.52
CA GLU A 148 -0.99 8.95 2.05
C GLU A 148 0.44 8.65 1.60
N SER A 149 1.26 9.69 1.46
CA SER A 149 2.68 9.53 1.16
C SER A 149 3.41 8.90 2.35
N LEU A 150 4.49 8.17 2.08
CA LEU A 150 5.44 7.82 3.13
C LEU A 150 6.04 9.09 3.75
N ASN A 151 6.41 8.97 5.02
CA ASN A 151 7.16 9.98 5.75
C ASN A 151 8.64 9.86 5.39
N ASP A 152 9.26 10.99 5.04
CA ASP A 152 10.68 11.05 4.80
C ASP A 152 11.42 11.12 6.14
N VAL A 153 12.33 10.18 6.36
CA VAL A 153 13.14 10.08 7.58
C VAL A 153 14.59 10.03 7.18
N ILE A 154 15.38 10.93 7.74
CA ILE A 154 16.84 10.92 7.55
C ILE A 154 17.40 9.76 8.37
N VAL A 155 17.86 8.71 7.68
CA VAL A 155 18.50 7.55 8.30
C VAL A 155 19.98 7.52 7.91
N ASN A 156 20.86 7.76 8.88
CA ASN A 156 22.31 7.69 8.69
C ASN A 156 22.83 6.31 9.13
N LEU A 157 22.63 5.30 8.28
CA LEU A 157 23.10 3.93 8.46
C LEU A 157 23.75 3.42 7.18
N PRO A 158 24.58 2.36 7.24
CA PRO A 158 25.08 1.69 6.05
C PRO A 158 23.93 1.22 5.16
N ASP A 159 24.04 1.46 3.85
CA ASP A 159 23.03 1.02 2.88
C ASP A 159 23.20 -0.48 2.60
N LEU A 160 22.14 -1.26 2.80
CA LEU A 160 22.13 -2.69 2.53
C LEU A 160 22.36 -3.00 1.04
N ALA A 161 21.93 -2.10 0.15
CA ALA A 161 22.03 -2.32 -1.30
C ALA A 161 23.48 -2.40 -1.79
N THR A 162 24.44 -1.79 -1.09
CA THR A 162 25.87 -1.89 -1.43
C THR A 162 26.42 -3.31 -1.25
N PHE A 163 25.73 -4.15 -0.47
CA PHE A 163 26.10 -5.54 -0.23
C PHE A 163 25.27 -6.51 -1.06
N LEU A 164 23.97 -6.24 -1.22
CA LEU A 164 23.02 -7.22 -1.75
C LEU A 164 22.74 -7.11 -3.25
N ASN A 165 23.35 -6.14 -3.96
CA ASN A 165 23.08 -5.83 -5.37
C ASN A 165 21.58 -5.99 -5.70
N ILE A 166 20.74 -5.36 -4.86
CA ILE A 166 19.28 -5.43 -4.98
C ILE A 166 18.92 -4.64 -6.23
N GLU A 167 18.90 -5.32 -7.38
CA GLU A 167 18.32 -4.76 -8.58
C GLU A 167 16.89 -4.34 -8.23
N GLN A 168 16.53 -3.10 -8.55
CA GLN A 168 15.16 -2.58 -8.45
C GLN A 168 14.28 -3.27 -9.51
N LYS A 169 14.13 -4.58 -9.38
CA LYS A 169 13.43 -5.47 -10.31
C LYS A 169 11.97 -5.66 -9.92
N ILE A 170 11.34 -4.65 -9.31
CA ILE A 170 9.90 -4.71 -9.13
C ILE A 170 9.26 -4.26 -10.44
N ASN A 171 8.39 -5.13 -10.96
CA ASN A 171 7.52 -4.91 -12.11
C ASN A 171 7.24 -3.43 -12.27
N GLN A 172 7.71 -2.86 -13.37
CA GLN A 172 7.49 -1.45 -13.65
C GLN A 172 6.00 -1.21 -13.49
N LEU A 173 5.62 -0.30 -12.59
CA LEU A 173 4.22 -0.03 -12.29
C LEU A 173 3.41 0.27 -13.56
N SER A 174 4.08 0.80 -14.59
CA SER A 174 3.57 1.05 -15.93
C SER A 174 3.25 -0.19 -16.77
N SER A 175 3.73 -1.39 -16.41
CA SER A 175 3.42 -2.65 -17.10
C SER A 175 2.23 -3.40 -16.51
N LEU A 176 1.68 -2.94 -15.38
CA LEU A 176 0.51 -3.54 -14.76
C LEU A 176 -0.74 -3.27 -15.61
N LYS A 177 -1.67 -4.22 -15.60
CA LYS A 177 -3.00 -4.05 -16.22
C LYS A 177 -3.95 -3.36 -15.26
N LEU A 178 -4.98 -2.72 -15.80
CA LEU A 178 -6.03 -2.07 -15.01
C LEU A 178 -6.66 -3.02 -13.97
N ALA A 179 -6.91 -4.27 -14.35
CA ALA A 179 -7.48 -5.28 -13.45
C ALA A 179 -6.56 -5.59 -12.25
N GLU A 180 -5.25 -5.57 -12.45
CA GLU A 180 -4.28 -5.77 -11.36
C GLU A 180 -4.30 -4.57 -10.41
N ILE A 181 -4.34 -3.34 -10.94
CA ILE A 181 -4.47 -2.12 -10.13
C ILE A 181 -5.78 -2.11 -9.32
N GLN A 182 -6.90 -2.50 -9.95
CA GLN A 182 -8.19 -2.65 -9.29
C GLN A 182 -8.13 -3.64 -8.12
N GLN A 183 -7.51 -4.81 -8.32
CA GLN A 183 -7.32 -5.80 -7.27
C GLN A 183 -6.44 -5.26 -6.14
N PHE A 184 -5.30 -4.63 -6.46
CA PHE A 184 -4.43 -4.05 -5.43
C PHE A 184 -5.12 -2.98 -4.59
N ILE A 185 -5.97 -2.15 -5.20
CA ILE A 185 -6.78 -1.14 -4.49
C ILE A 185 -7.75 -1.80 -3.51
N GLN A 186 -8.41 -2.88 -3.93
CA GLN A 186 -9.32 -3.65 -3.08
C GLN A 186 -8.59 -4.37 -1.94
N ASP A 187 -7.46 -5.02 -2.23
CA ASP A 187 -6.63 -5.72 -1.24
C ASP A 187 -6.09 -4.73 -0.19
N ALA A 188 -5.74 -3.52 -0.62
CA ALA A 188 -5.32 -2.43 0.26
C ALA A 188 -6.48 -1.75 1.01
N SER A 189 -7.73 -2.22 0.83
CA SER A 189 -8.95 -1.66 1.43
C SER A 189 -9.14 -0.17 1.13
N LEU A 190 -8.66 0.28 -0.03
CA LEU A 190 -8.82 1.66 -0.48
C LEU A 190 -10.22 1.82 -1.12
N LYS A 191 -10.99 2.81 -0.65
CA LYS A 191 -12.38 3.07 -1.09
C LYS A 191 -12.48 3.77 -2.45
N PHE A 192 -11.63 3.38 -3.40
CA PHE A 192 -11.59 3.93 -4.75
C PHE A 192 -12.17 2.98 -5.81
N HIS A 193 -12.30 1.69 -5.51
CA HIS A 193 -12.89 0.69 -6.40
C HIS A 193 -13.87 -0.22 -5.65
N ILE A 194 -15.16 0.08 -5.76
CA ILE A 194 -16.28 -0.66 -5.15
C ILE A 194 -17.31 -0.90 -6.26
N PRO A 195 -17.13 -1.94 -7.10
CA PRO A 195 -18.03 -2.24 -8.22
C PRO A 195 -19.50 -2.38 -7.81
N GLU A 196 -19.76 -2.90 -6.62
CA GLU A 196 -21.10 -3.12 -6.07
C GLU A 196 -21.86 -1.80 -5.85
N GLU A 197 -21.14 -0.73 -5.53
CA GLU A 197 -21.68 0.64 -5.38
C GLU A 197 -21.62 1.43 -6.70
N GLY A 198 -21.15 0.81 -7.79
CA GLY A 198 -20.94 1.47 -9.07
C GLY A 198 -19.71 2.37 -9.12
N LYS A 199 -18.84 2.32 -8.10
CA LYS A 199 -17.59 3.08 -8.04
C LYS A 199 -16.45 2.29 -8.69
N ILE A 200 -16.08 2.67 -9.91
CA ILE A 200 -15.18 1.90 -10.75
C ILE A 200 -13.95 2.73 -11.11
N VAL A 201 -12.76 2.19 -10.88
CA VAL A 201 -11.52 2.74 -11.47
C VAL A 201 -11.49 2.32 -12.93
N THR A 202 -11.57 3.28 -13.85
CA THR A 202 -11.67 3.01 -15.29
C THR A 202 -10.34 3.18 -16.02
N ALA A 203 -9.39 3.89 -15.42
CA ALA A 203 -8.04 4.06 -15.93
C ALA A 203 -7.08 4.43 -14.80
N PHE A 204 -5.79 4.29 -15.05
CA PHE A 204 -4.75 4.78 -14.17
C PHE A 204 -3.56 5.31 -14.98
N LYS A 205 -2.79 6.21 -14.39
CA LYS A 205 -1.51 6.68 -14.94
C LYS A 205 -0.49 6.84 -13.83
N VAL A 206 0.75 6.48 -14.12
CA VAL A 206 1.88 6.67 -13.22
C VAL A 206 2.46 8.06 -13.45
N ILE A 207 2.59 8.85 -12.39
CA ILE A 207 3.10 10.22 -12.45
C ILE A 207 4.55 10.23 -11.98
N PRO A 208 5.54 10.52 -12.85
CA PRO A 208 6.92 10.73 -12.45
C PRO A 208 7.13 12.08 -11.75
N PRO A 209 8.21 12.26 -10.96
CA PRO A 209 9.26 11.28 -10.67
C PRO A 209 8.91 10.37 -9.49
N SER A 210 9.53 9.19 -9.46
CA SER A 210 9.52 8.31 -8.29
C SER A 210 10.35 8.92 -7.16
N LYS A 211 9.93 8.71 -5.91
CA LYS A 211 10.64 9.17 -4.71
C LYS A 211 11.22 7.99 -3.95
N LEU A 212 12.42 8.14 -3.40
CA LEU A 212 13.03 7.14 -2.53
C LEU A 212 12.81 7.52 -1.07
N PHE A 213 12.43 6.54 -0.26
CA PHE A 213 12.24 6.67 1.18
C PHE A 213 13.11 5.67 1.93
N TRP A 214 13.91 6.14 2.88
CA TRP A 214 14.82 5.29 3.63
C TRP A 214 14.13 4.66 4.83
N LYS A 215 14.35 3.36 5.04
CA LYS A 215 13.89 2.63 6.22
C LYS A 215 15.04 1.91 6.90
N THR A 216 14.98 1.85 8.22
CA THR A 216 15.89 1.06 9.05
C THR A 216 15.43 -0.39 9.10
N ILE A 217 16.38 -1.31 8.96
CA ILE A 217 16.23 -2.74 9.23
C ILE A 217 17.36 -3.21 10.14
N SER A 218 17.18 -4.39 10.71
CA SER A 218 18.17 -5.03 11.56
C SER A 218 18.45 -6.42 11.03
N LEU A 219 19.72 -6.74 10.82
CA LEU A 219 20.19 -8.05 10.42
C LEU A 219 20.76 -8.76 11.65
N PHE A 220 20.34 -9.99 11.88
CA PHE A 220 20.85 -10.87 12.93
C PHE A 220 21.44 -12.13 12.30
N VAL A 221 22.63 -12.50 12.75
CA VAL A 221 23.26 -13.78 12.44
C VAL A 221 23.06 -14.67 13.65
N ILE A 222 22.23 -15.70 13.53
CA ILE A 222 21.79 -16.55 14.64
C ILE A 222 22.28 -17.96 14.38
N PHE A 223 22.93 -18.55 15.37
CA PHE A 223 23.30 -19.95 15.38
C PHE A 223 22.25 -20.77 16.13
N ASP A 224 21.69 -21.76 15.45
CA ASP A 224 20.85 -22.79 16.05
C ASP A 224 21.74 -23.95 16.49
N VAL A 225 21.80 -24.17 17.81
CA VAL A 225 22.67 -25.19 18.41
C VAL A 225 22.08 -26.59 18.26
N ILE A 226 20.79 -26.73 18.00
CA ILE A 226 20.14 -28.04 17.77
C ILE A 226 20.42 -28.49 16.34
N GLU A 227 20.24 -27.58 15.37
CA GLU A 227 20.45 -27.89 13.95
C GLU A 227 21.90 -27.76 13.49
N ASP A 228 22.78 -27.19 14.32
CA ASP A 228 24.16 -26.81 13.98
C ASP A 228 24.23 -25.96 12.70
N LYS A 229 23.36 -24.94 12.64
CA LYS A 229 23.18 -24.08 11.46
C LYS A 229 23.18 -22.61 11.80
N LEU A 230 23.71 -21.80 10.87
CA LEU A 230 23.55 -20.35 10.90
C LEU A 230 22.33 -19.95 10.09
N ASN A 231 21.49 -19.15 10.72
CA ASN A 231 20.28 -18.56 10.16
C ASN A 231 20.45 -17.04 10.14
N ILE A 232 20.03 -16.41 9.04
CA ILE A 232 19.94 -14.96 8.96
C ILE A 232 18.51 -14.55 9.22
N GLN A 233 18.34 -13.54 10.07
CA GLN A 233 17.05 -12.89 10.25
C GLN A 233 17.18 -11.40 9.94
N ILE A 234 16.42 -10.96 8.95
CA ILE A 234 16.17 -9.55 8.67
C ILE A 234 14.90 -9.14 9.39
N ARG A 235 14.95 -8.05 10.14
CA ARG A 235 13.82 -7.54 10.93
C ARG A 235 13.53 -6.08 10.64
N SER A 236 12.25 -5.73 10.65
CA SER A 236 11.78 -4.35 10.76
C SER A 236 11.15 -4.16 12.14
N GLY A 237 11.88 -3.51 13.04
CA GLY A 237 11.53 -3.49 14.46
C GLY A 237 11.48 -4.91 15.04
N LYS A 238 10.31 -5.33 15.52
CA LYS A 238 10.09 -6.67 16.08
C LYS A 238 9.66 -7.72 15.05
N ARG A 239 9.25 -7.29 13.85
CA ARG A 239 8.72 -8.18 12.81
C ARG A 239 9.87 -8.79 12.00
N ILE A 240 9.86 -10.11 11.85
CA ILE A 240 10.77 -10.82 10.94
C ILE A 240 10.25 -10.66 9.51
N LEU A 241 11.16 -10.34 8.60
CA LEU A 241 10.92 -10.23 7.18
C LEU A 241 11.39 -11.54 6.52
N GLU A 242 10.50 -12.53 6.41
CA GLU A 242 10.86 -13.89 5.98
C GLU A 242 11.43 -13.94 4.55
N THR A 243 10.81 -13.24 3.61
CA THR A 243 11.29 -13.14 2.22
C THR A 243 12.70 -12.57 2.16
N ALA A 244 12.93 -11.44 2.86
CA ALA A 244 14.24 -10.81 2.94
C ALA A 244 15.28 -11.72 3.62
N SER A 245 14.90 -12.38 4.71
CA SER A 245 15.76 -13.31 5.46
C SER A 245 16.20 -14.50 4.60
N THR A 246 15.26 -15.09 3.88
CA THR A 246 15.48 -16.21 2.96
C THR A 246 16.40 -15.80 1.82
N ARG A 247 16.14 -14.64 1.20
CA ARG A 247 16.95 -14.12 0.09
C ARG A 247 18.39 -13.84 0.51
N VAL A 248 18.61 -13.18 1.64
CA VAL A 248 19.96 -12.93 2.16
C VAL A 248 20.67 -14.24 2.50
N SER A 249 19.95 -15.21 3.08
CA SER A 249 20.50 -16.54 3.36
C SER A 249 20.91 -17.28 2.07
N SER A 250 20.10 -17.22 1.01
CA SER A 250 20.45 -17.81 -0.30
C SER A 250 21.70 -17.17 -0.89
N LEU A 251 21.78 -15.84 -0.87
CA LEU A 251 22.94 -15.11 -1.39
C LEU A 251 24.23 -15.45 -0.63
N LEU A 252 24.15 -15.66 0.70
CA LEU A 252 25.28 -16.13 1.51
C LEU A 252 25.69 -17.56 1.14
N ASN A 253 24.73 -18.46 1.01
CA ASN A 253 24.97 -19.87 0.67
C ASN A 253 25.57 -20.01 -0.74
N GLU A 254 25.18 -19.13 -1.67
CA GLU A 254 25.72 -19.03 -3.03
C GLU A 254 27.10 -18.33 -3.09
N GLY A 255 27.61 -17.80 -1.96
CA GLY A 255 28.88 -17.09 -1.89
C GLY A 255 28.89 -15.73 -2.59
N LYS A 256 27.71 -15.20 -2.97
CA LYS A 256 27.56 -13.90 -3.63
C LYS A 256 27.80 -12.73 -2.67
N ILE A 257 27.60 -12.98 -1.37
CA ILE A 257 27.85 -12.03 -0.28
C ILE A 257 28.57 -12.75 0.86
N SER A 258 29.24 -12.01 1.74
CA SER A 258 29.98 -12.59 2.87
C SER A 258 29.56 -11.99 4.22
N LEU A 259 29.58 -12.80 5.28
CA LEU A 259 29.33 -12.33 6.65
C LEU A 259 30.40 -11.37 7.16
N GLN A 260 31.62 -11.48 6.64
CA GLN A 260 32.69 -10.54 6.96
C GLN A 260 32.35 -9.15 6.44
N SER A 261 31.85 -9.03 5.21
CA SER A 261 31.45 -7.74 4.65
C SER A 261 30.21 -7.15 5.32
N LEU A 262 29.23 -8.00 5.69
CA LEU A 262 27.97 -7.54 6.29
C LEU A 262 28.12 -7.17 7.77
N CYS A 263 28.81 -8.00 8.55
CA CYS A 263 28.79 -7.93 10.01
C CYS A 263 30.18 -7.89 10.65
N ASP A 264 31.25 -7.73 9.86
CA ASP A 264 32.62 -7.78 10.33
C ASP A 264 32.95 -9.11 11.06
N LEU A 265 32.23 -10.19 10.70
CA LEU A 265 32.40 -11.54 11.24
C LEU A 265 33.34 -12.36 10.36
N SER A 266 34.52 -12.70 10.87
CA SER A 266 35.42 -13.65 10.21
C SER A 266 35.04 -15.10 10.50
N ASN A 267 35.42 -16.02 9.61
CA ASN A 267 35.20 -17.46 9.81
C ASN A 267 35.87 -17.99 11.09
N GLU A 268 37.00 -17.40 11.48
CA GLU A 268 37.72 -17.73 12.72
C GLU A 268 36.91 -17.36 13.96
N ILE A 269 36.27 -16.18 13.97
CA ILE A 269 35.38 -15.75 15.06
C ILE A 269 34.16 -16.66 15.12
N ILE A 270 33.57 -17.00 13.98
CA ILE A 270 32.42 -17.91 13.90
C ILE A 270 32.77 -19.29 14.46
N ASN A 271 33.88 -19.89 14.00
CA ASN A 271 34.29 -21.23 14.43
C ASN A 271 34.64 -21.27 15.92
N SER A 272 35.39 -20.28 16.40
CA SER A 272 35.75 -20.17 17.82
C SER A 272 34.50 -20.02 18.71
N ALA A 273 33.52 -19.23 18.27
CA ALA A 273 32.25 -19.05 18.98
C ALA A 273 31.41 -20.33 19.00
N ARG A 274 31.31 -21.04 17.86
CA ARG A 274 30.60 -22.33 17.77
C ARG A 274 31.18 -23.38 18.71
N GLU A 275 32.50 -23.53 18.74
CA GLU A 275 33.17 -24.48 19.63
C GLU A 275 32.90 -24.17 21.11
N ALA A 276 32.93 -22.90 21.49
CA ALA A 276 32.65 -22.48 22.86
C ALA A 276 31.21 -22.82 23.29
N ILE A 277 30.24 -22.62 22.40
CA ILE A 277 28.83 -22.90 22.66
C ILE A 277 28.57 -24.41 22.78
N LEU A 278 29.15 -25.21 21.89
CA LEU A 278 29.01 -26.67 21.94
C LEU A 278 29.67 -27.26 23.19
N LYS A 279 30.84 -26.75 23.61
CA LYS A 279 31.51 -27.19 24.85
C LYS A 279 30.69 -26.89 26.10
N GLN A 280 30.01 -25.74 26.15
CA GLN A 280 29.15 -25.38 27.29
C GLN A 280 27.89 -26.24 27.41
N ARG A 281 27.41 -26.83 26.31
CA ARG A 281 26.22 -27.71 26.32
C ARG A 281 26.56 -29.15 26.72
N ASN A 282 27.80 -29.58 26.48
CA ASN A 282 28.29 -30.92 26.81
C ASN A 282 28.97 -31.01 28.20
N SER A 283 28.97 -29.92 28.98
CA SER A 283 29.47 -29.85 30.36
C SER A 283 28.31 -29.80 31.34
#